data_AF-A0A177G680-F1
#
_entry.id   AF-A0A177G680-F1
#
_cell.length_a   1.000
_cell.length_b   1.000
_cell.length_c   1.000
_cell.angle_alpha   90.00
_cell.angle_beta   90.00
_cell.angle_gamma   90.00
#
_symmetry.space_group_name_H-M   'P 1'
#
loop_
_entity.id
_entity.type
_entity.pdbx_description
1 polymer ?
#
loop_
_entity_poly.entity_id
_entity_poly.type
_entity_poly.pdbx_seq_one_letter_code
_entity_poly.pdbx_strand_id
1 'polypeptide(L)'
;MFSPIAWLLGVPAGECTIVGSVLGLKLVINEFVAYLHLGPSLQNGALSARSGAIATFALCGFANLSSIGILVAAFGSQCPERRAELAHISARAVLAGMLSNFMSAAIAGIILA
;
A
#
# COMPACT_ATOMS: atom_id res chain seq x y z
N MET A 1 6.82 12.72 1.33
CA MET A 1 6.88 12.23 -0.07
C MET A 1 5.54 11.71 -0.58
N PHE A 2 4.87 10.78 0.11
CA PHE A 2 3.61 10.16 -0.35
C PHE A 2 2.33 10.94 0.00
N SER A 3 2.42 12.09 0.67
CA SER A 3 1.28 12.93 1.02
C SER A 3 0.42 13.36 -0.20
N PRO A 4 1.00 13.67 -1.39
CA PRO A 4 0.19 13.93 -2.58
C PRO A 4 -0.66 12.72 -3.01
N ILE A 5 -0.15 11.49 -2.82
CA ILE A 5 -0.93 10.28 -3.11
C ILE A 5 -2.06 10.14 -2.10
N ALA A 6 -1.80 10.33 -0.81
CA ALA A 6 -2.85 10.30 0.21
C ALA A 6 -3.97 11.32 -0.11
N TRP A 7 -3.60 12.52 -0.55
CA TRP A 7 -4.56 13.54 -0.96
C TRP A 7 -5.40 13.10 -2.17
N LEU A 8 -4.77 12.50 -3.20
CA LEU A 8 -5.48 11.95 -4.36
C LEU A 8 -6.46 10.82 -4.01
N LEU A 9 -6.21 10.09 -2.91
CA LEU A 9 -7.11 9.07 -2.39
C LEU A 9 -8.29 9.64 -1.59
N GLY A 10 -8.37 10.96 -1.41
CA GLY A 10 -9.48 11.65 -0.74
C GLY A 10 -9.23 11.98 0.73
N VAL A 11 -7.99 11.85 1.22
CA VAL A 11 -7.60 12.22 2.59
C VAL A 11 -7.53 13.77 2.71
N PRO A 12 -8.08 14.37 3.78
CA PRO A 12 -7.93 15.80 4.04
C PRO A 12 -6.47 16.22 4.18
N ALA A 13 -6.12 17.42 3.71
CA ALA A 13 -4.73 17.90 3.65
C ALA A 13 -3.99 17.81 5.01
N GLY A 14 -4.67 18.09 6.13
CA GLY A 14 -4.09 18.02 7.46
C GLY A 14 -3.70 16.61 7.92
N GLU A 15 -4.31 15.58 7.35
CA GLU A 15 -4.07 14.16 7.70
C GLU A 15 -3.15 13.45 6.68
N CYS A 16 -2.89 14.07 5.54
CA CYS A 16 -2.10 13.51 4.44
C CYS A 16 -0.65 13.18 4.82
N THR A 17 -0.07 13.88 5.80
CA THR A 17 1.28 13.57 6.29
C THR A 17 1.32 12.22 7.00
N ILE A 18 0.33 11.95 7.86
CA ILE A 18 0.23 10.70 8.61
C ILE A 18 -0.05 9.54 7.65
N VAL A 19 -1.07 9.68 6.80
CA VAL A 19 -1.41 8.63 5.82
C VAL A 19 -0.27 8.42 4.83
N GLY A 20 0.33 9.49 4.32
CA GLY A 20 1.48 9.40 3.42
C GLY A 20 2.67 8.66 4.05
N SER A 21 2.93 8.85 5.35
CA SER A 21 4.00 8.12 6.05
C SER A 21 3.80 6.61 6.00
N VAL A 22 2.59 6.13 6.34
CA VAL A 22 2.30 4.69 6.33
C VAL A 22 2.24 4.10 4.92
N LEU A 23 1.82 4.87 3.90
CA LEU A 23 1.91 4.45 2.50
C LEU A 23 3.37 4.24 2.07
N GLY A 24 4.27 5.13 2.50
CA GLY A 24 5.70 4.99 2.25
C GLY A 24 6.31 3.77 2.96
N LEU A 25 5.96 3.56 4.23
CA LEU A 25 6.38 2.39 4.99
C LEU A 25 5.93 1.09 4.32
N LYS A 26 4.69 1.05 3.81
CA LYS A 26 4.20 -0.11 3.06
C LYS A 26 5.05 -0.38 1.83
N LEU A 27 5.33 0.63 1.01
CA LEU A 27 6.09 0.42 -0.23
C LEU A 27 7.49 -0.12 0.06
N VAL A 28 8.20 0.54 0.97
CA VAL A 28 9.63 0.32 1.20
C VAL A 28 9.88 -0.89 2.09
N ILE A 29 9.05 -1.09 3.11
CA ILE A 29 9.20 -2.17 4.09
C ILE A 29 8.16 -3.25 3.85
N ASN A 30 6.94 -3.07 4.36
CA ASN A 30 5.76 -3.91 4.13
C ASN A 30 4.54 -3.32 4.85
N GLU A 31 3.39 -3.89 4.54
CA GLU A 31 2.09 -3.55 5.11
C GLU A 31 1.98 -3.83 6.62
N PHE A 32 2.63 -4.86 7.16
CA PHE A 32 2.59 -5.15 8.60
C PHE A 32 3.21 -4.02 9.42
N VAL A 33 4.39 -3.55 9.02
CA VAL A 33 5.04 -2.39 9.66
C VAL A 33 4.20 -1.14 9.46
N ALA A 34 3.63 -0.92 8.28
CA ALA A 34 2.72 0.20 8.05
C ALA A 34 1.49 0.16 8.99
N TYR A 35 0.89 -1.01 9.20
CA TYR A 35 -0.23 -1.18 10.14
C TYR A 35 0.16 -0.93 11.60
N LEU A 36 1.36 -1.35 12.02
CA LEU A 36 1.87 -1.05 13.37
C LEU A 36 1.97 0.45 13.62
N HIS A 37 2.31 1.24 12.59
CA HIS A 37 2.35 2.70 12.67
C HIS A 37 0.97 3.37 12.51
N LEU A 38 0.05 2.76 11.77
CA LEU A 38 -1.32 3.28 11.60
C LEU A 38 -2.17 3.13 12.87
N GLY A 39 -2.05 1.99 13.57
CA GLY A 39 -2.85 1.65 14.74
C GLY A 39 -2.91 2.76 15.81
N PRO A 40 -1.76 3.27 16.29
CA PRO A 40 -1.73 4.37 17.26
C PRO A 40 -2.40 5.66 16.78
N SER A 41 -2.30 5.99 15.48
CA SER A 41 -2.96 7.16 14.91
C SER A 41 -4.48 7.04 14.92
N LEU A 42 -5.01 5.82 14.75
CA LEU A 42 -6.44 5.54 14.88
C LEU A 42 -6.90 5.63 16.34
N GLN A 43 -6.14 5.03 17.26
CA GLN A 43 -6.50 4.98 18.69
C GLN A 43 -6.49 6.36 19.35
N ASN A 44 -5.54 7.22 18.97
CA ASN A 44 -5.38 8.55 19.56
C ASN A 44 -6.24 9.63 18.87
N GLY A 45 -7.10 9.26 17.92
CA GLY A 45 -7.96 10.19 17.20
C GLY A 45 -7.21 11.16 16.27
N ALA A 46 -5.98 10.82 15.86
CA ALA A 46 -5.18 11.66 14.97
C ALA A 46 -5.64 11.59 13.50
N LEU A 47 -6.52 10.63 13.17
CA LEU A 47 -7.16 10.48 11.87
C LEU A 47 -8.67 10.42 12.06
N SER A 48 -9.41 11.11 11.19
CA SER A 48 -10.83 10.89 11.01
C SER A 48 -11.13 9.42 10.65
N ALA A 49 -12.34 8.94 10.99
CA ALA A 49 -12.76 7.58 10.66
C ALA A 49 -12.66 7.29 9.15
N ARG A 50 -13.00 8.29 8.32
CA ARG A 50 -12.88 8.23 6.86
C ARG A 50 -11.44 8.04 6.39
N SER A 51 -10.50 8.87 6.87
CA SER A 51 -9.08 8.72 6.51
C SER A 51 -8.46 7.44 7.04
N GLY A 52 -8.87 7.00 8.24
CA GLY A 52 -8.48 5.72 8.79
C GLY A 52 -8.92 4.55 7.91
N ALA A 53 -10.14 4.59 7.39
CA ALA A 53 -10.63 3.60 6.43
C ALA A 53 -9.86 3.65 5.10
N ILE A 54 -9.67 4.83 4.50
CA ILE A 54 -8.87 5.00 3.27
C ILE A 54 -7.46 4.43 3.46
N ALA A 55 -6.78 4.77 4.56
CA ALA A 55 -5.46 4.25 4.87
C ALA A 55 -5.48 2.71 5.00
N THR A 56 -6.46 2.16 5.71
CA THR A 56 -6.61 0.70 5.88
C THR A 56 -6.74 -0.02 4.54
N PHE A 57 -7.63 0.45 3.66
CA PHE A 57 -7.78 -0.13 2.31
C PHE A 57 -6.51 0.04 1.47
N ALA A 58 -5.85 1.20 1.54
CA ALA A 58 -4.61 1.44 0.81
C ALA A 58 -3.47 0.54 1.29
N LEU A 59 -3.46 0.17 2.58
CA LEU A 59 -2.48 -0.73 3.18
C LEU A 59 -2.77 -2.21 2.94
N CYS A 60 -4.03 -2.60 2.69
CA CYS A 60 -4.43 -3.99 2.50
C CYS A 60 -3.88 -4.60 1.21
N GLY A 61 -2.71 -5.23 1.30
CA GLY A 61 -2.11 -6.02 0.22
C GLY A 61 -0.58 -6.00 0.25
N PHE A 62 0.03 -7.10 -0.19
CA PHE A 62 1.48 -7.33 -0.14
C PHE A 62 2.27 -6.62 -1.24
N ALA A 63 1.78 -5.50 -1.77
CA ALA A 63 2.47 -4.75 -2.80
C ALA A 63 3.58 -3.87 -2.17
N ASN A 64 4.78 -4.43 -2.08
CA ASN A 64 5.97 -3.79 -1.51
C ASN A 64 7.25 -4.29 -2.23
N LEU A 65 8.41 -3.68 -1.97
CA LEU A 65 9.66 -4.05 -2.63
C LEU A 65 10.12 -5.49 -2.32
N SER A 66 9.90 -5.97 -1.09
CA SER A 66 10.28 -7.34 -0.69
C SER A 66 9.50 -8.41 -1.47
N SER A 67 8.25 -8.12 -1.84
CA SER A 67 7.39 -9.01 -2.61
C SER A 67 7.91 -9.31 -4.02
N ILE A 68 8.76 -8.45 -4.59
CA ILE A 68 9.45 -8.77 -5.86
C ILE A 68 10.28 -10.04 -5.69
N GLY A 69 11.07 -10.14 -4.62
CA GLY A 69 11.87 -11.31 -4.32
C GLY A 69 11.02 -12.55 -4.06
N ILE A 70 9.90 -12.38 -3.34
CA ILE A 70 8.95 -13.47 -3.06
C ILE A 70 8.34 -14.00 -4.35
N LEU A 71 7.87 -13.13 -5.26
CA LEU A 71 7.30 -13.53 -6.54
C LEU A 71 8.31 -14.29 -7.41
N VAL A 72 9.53 -13.76 -7.53
CA VAL A 72 10.59 -14.43 -8.31
C VAL A 72 10.98 -15.78 -7.71
N ALA A 73 11.07 -15.88 -6.38
CA ALA A 73 11.41 -17.14 -5.72
C ALA A 73 10.27 -18.17 -5.84
N ALA A 74 9.02 -17.76 -5.59
CA ALA A 74 7.86 -18.65 -5.56
C ALA A 74 7.47 -19.17 -6.95
N PHE A 75 7.46 -18.32 -7.97
CA PHE A 75 7.13 -18.73 -9.33
C PHE A 75 8.35 -19.27 -10.07
N GLY A 76 9.55 -18.74 -9.79
CA GLY A 76 10.79 -19.21 -10.43
C GLY A 76 11.27 -20.58 -9.94
N SER A 77 10.78 -21.06 -8.79
CA SER A 77 11.00 -22.46 -8.38
C SER A 77 10.06 -23.44 -9.10
N GLN A 78 8.88 -22.99 -9.51
CA GLN A 78 7.88 -23.78 -10.24
C GLN A 78 8.15 -23.81 -11.76
N CYS A 79 8.61 -22.70 -12.33
CA CYS A 79 8.97 -22.57 -13.74
C CYS A 79 10.39 -21.99 -13.89
N PRO A 80 11.45 -22.79 -13.61
CA PRO A 80 12.83 -22.32 -13.61
C PRO A 80 13.27 -21.66 -14.93
N GLU A 81 12.78 -22.17 -16.05
CA GLU A 81 13.05 -21.66 -17.40
C GLU A 81 12.50 -20.24 -17.64
N ARG A 82 11.52 -19.78 -16.85
CA ARG A 82 10.92 -18.43 -16.94
C ARG A 82 11.40 -17.48 -15.85
N ARG A 83 12.39 -17.86 -15.04
CA ARG A 83 12.85 -17.05 -13.89
C ARG A 83 13.32 -15.64 -14.28
N ALA A 84 13.99 -15.49 -15.43
CA ALA A 84 14.42 -14.19 -15.92
C ALA A 84 13.23 -13.29 -16.29
N GLU A 85 12.23 -13.84 -17.00
CA GLU A 85 10.99 -13.14 -17.33
C GLU A 85 10.27 -12.67 -16.05
N LEU A 86 10.13 -13.56 -15.07
CA LEU A 86 9.52 -13.25 -13.77
C LEU A 86 10.25 -12.10 -13.07
N ALA A 87 11.59 -12.08 -13.06
CA ALA A 87 12.36 -10.99 -12.48
C ALA A 87 12.08 -9.65 -13.18
N HIS A 88 11.95 -9.64 -14.50
CA HIS A 88 11.64 -8.44 -15.27
C HIS A 88 10.22 -7.90 -15.03
N ILE A 89 9.21 -8.78 -14.88
CA ILE A 89 7.82 -8.34 -14.72
C ILE A 89 7.42 -8.06 -13.26
N SER A 90 8.15 -8.60 -12.26
CA SER A 90 7.75 -8.54 -10.85
C SER A 90 7.62 -7.12 -10.30
N ALA A 91 8.49 -6.19 -10.71
CA ALA A 91 8.37 -4.79 -10.31
C ALA A 91 7.07 -4.15 -10.85
N ARG A 92 6.69 -4.45 -12.10
CA ARG A 92 5.43 -4.00 -12.69
C ARG A 92 4.22 -4.66 -12.01
N ALA A 93 4.34 -5.93 -11.63
CA ALA A 93 3.30 -6.65 -10.90
C ALA A 93 3.06 -6.03 -9.51
N VAL A 94 4.12 -5.67 -8.79
CA VAL A 94 4.02 -4.97 -7.50
C VAL A 94 3.37 -3.60 -7.67
N LEU A 95 3.77 -2.83 -8.69
CA LEU A 95 3.12 -1.55 -8.98
C LEU A 95 1.63 -1.70 -9.29
N ALA A 96 1.26 -2.70 -10.10
CA ALA A 96 -0.14 -3.00 -10.40
C ALA A 96 -0.92 -3.38 -9.12
N GLY A 97 -0.33 -4.19 -8.25
CA GLY A 97 -0.91 -4.52 -6.95
C GLY A 97 -1.08 -3.29 -6.04
N MET A 98 -0.11 -2.36 -6.05
CA MET A 98 -0.21 -1.11 -5.29
C MET A 98 -1.36 -0.24 -5.80
N LEU A 99 -1.46 -0.05 -7.12
CA LEU A 99 -2.55 0.70 -7.75
C LEU A 99 -3.92 0.05 -7.50
N SER A 100 -3.98 -1.29 -7.43
CA SER A 100 -5.21 -2.00 -7.04
C SER A 100 -5.64 -1.65 -5.62
N ASN A 101 -4.71 -1.61 -4.66
CA ASN A 101 -5.03 -1.23 -3.28
C ASN A 101 -5.48 0.25 -3.20
N PHE A 102 -4.84 1.13 -3.97
CA PHE A 102 -5.19 2.55 -4.06
C PHE A 102 -6.58 2.75 -4.69
N MET A 103 -6.94 1.96 -5.70
CA MET A 103 -8.29 1.99 -6.26
C MET A 103 -9.34 1.61 -5.21
N SER A 104 -9.12 0.51 -4.47
CA SER A 104 -10.00 0.12 -3.36
C SER A 104 -10.11 1.21 -2.29
N ALA A 105 -8.99 1.87 -1.96
CA ALA A 105 -8.97 2.97 -1.00
C ALA A 105 -9.74 4.21 -1.49
N ALA A 106 -9.60 4.57 -2.77
CA ALA A 106 -10.35 5.65 -3.38
C ALA A 106 -11.86 5.35 -3.38
N ILE A 107 -12.25 4.12 -3.72
CA ILE A 107 -13.66 3.67 -3.64
C ILE A 107 -14.17 3.79 -2.20
N ALA A 108 -13.40 3.32 -1.21
CA ALA A 108 -13.77 3.46 0.20
C ALA A 108 -13.94 4.93 0.59
N GLY A 109 -13.04 5.81 0.14
CA GLY A 109 -13.14 7.26 0.38
C GLY A 109 -14.35 7.92 -0.27
N ILE A 110 -14.85 7.39 -1.40
CA ILE A 110 -16.08 7.88 -2.05
C ILE A 110 -17.33 7.43 -1.29
N ILE A 111 -17.36 6.17 -0.84
CA ILE A 111 -18.54 5.56 -0.20
C ILE A 111 -18.70 6.03 1.25
N LEU A 112 -17.59 6.16 1.97
CA LEU A 112 -17.58 6.62 3.35
C LEU A 112 -17.56 8.15 3.33
N ALA A 113 -18.75 8.75 3.39
CA ALA A 113 -18.95 10.19 3.56
C ALA A 113 -18.84 10.59 5.04
#